data_AF-A0A0D6LL45-F1
#
_entry.id   AF-A0A0D6LL45-F1
#
_cell.length_a   1.000
_cell.length_b   1.000
_cell.length_c   1.000
_cell.angle_alpha   90.00
_cell.angle_beta   90.00
_cell.angle_gamma   90.00
#
_symmetry.space_group_name_H-M   'P 1'
#
loop_
_entity.id
_entity.type
_entity.pdbx_description
1 polymer ?
#
loop_
_entity_poly.entity_id
_entity_poly.type
_entity_poly.pdbx_seq_one_letter_code
_entity_poly.pdbx_strand_id
1 'polypeptide(L)'
;MSYIIVEPQKKRSRQKAVWWSVKGQKLAFLSREKTKEKSVYLTSYYRHEKYPIVVELPYPKTHEERLPTYTINLWDKKTHELKRMDVQLRDSTIFHYLYGVKWIVMNDEELLVATWANRLQTHISVTICGHTAGICKLIFEHQYPSKTWAEPSDFASLLGTDDAIYMLLPRATADGNSYQHIAKLMIQMESSRSIKGLNWANMSFLSLGNFDVVNIESYDKGTDTMCVNR
;
A
#
# COMPACT_ATOMS: atom_id res chain seq x y z
N MET A 1 6.43 -14.40 -5.93
CA MET A 1 5.68 -14.40 -4.64
C MET A 1 6.44 -13.49 -3.69
N SER A 2 5.98 -12.26 -3.50
CA SER A 2 6.69 -11.24 -2.71
C SER A 2 6.37 -11.37 -1.22
N TYR A 3 7.36 -11.16 -0.35
CA TYR A 3 7.19 -11.25 1.10
C TYR A 3 6.69 -9.92 1.68
N ILE A 4 5.46 -9.89 2.19
CA ILE A 4 4.84 -8.66 2.72
C ILE A 4 4.94 -8.64 4.24
N ILE A 5 5.19 -7.50 4.84
CA ILE A 5 5.14 -7.25 6.28
C ILE A 5 4.13 -6.12 6.53
N VAL A 6 3.37 -6.19 7.63
CA VAL A 6 2.64 -5.02 8.13
C VAL A 6 3.48 -4.42 9.25
N GLU A 7 3.78 -3.13 9.16
CA GLU A 7 4.55 -2.46 10.21
C GLU A 7 3.78 -2.52 11.54
N PRO A 8 4.33 -3.18 12.58
CA PRO A 8 3.69 -3.19 13.88
C PRO A 8 3.95 -1.86 14.59
N GLN A 9 2.87 -1.15 14.92
CA GLN A 9 2.75 -0.21 16.04
C GLN A 9 3.92 0.78 16.21
N LYS A 10 4.06 1.76 15.30
CA LYS A 10 4.89 2.95 15.56
C LYS A 10 4.14 4.29 15.61
N LYS A 11 2.84 4.33 15.23
CA LYS A 11 2.00 5.53 15.44
C LYS A 11 0.52 5.15 15.42
N ARG A 12 -0.28 5.95 16.14
CA ARG A 12 -1.72 5.85 16.39
C ARG A 12 -2.56 6.03 15.11
N SER A 13 -2.39 5.20 14.09
CA SER A 13 -3.29 5.09 12.94
C SER A 13 -4.11 3.80 13.07
N ARG A 14 -5.43 3.89 12.82
CA ARG A 14 -6.35 2.75 12.97
C ARG A 14 -5.86 1.57 12.12
N GLN A 15 -5.45 0.49 12.77
CA GLN A 15 -5.08 -0.75 12.11
C GLN A 15 -6.30 -1.33 11.40
N LYS A 16 -6.39 -1.09 10.08
CA LYS A 16 -7.30 -1.80 9.21
C LYS A 16 -6.43 -2.78 8.43
N ALA A 17 -6.66 -4.08 8.62
CA ALA A 17 -6.12 -5.14 7.77
C ALA A 17 -7.18 -5.66 6.77
N VAL A 18 -8.30 -4.93 6.68
CA VAL A 18 -9.51 -5.25 5.92
C VAL A 18 -10.05 -3.96 5.32
N TRP A 19 -10.30 -3.96 4.03
CA TRP A 19 -10.78 -2.81 3.26
C TRP A 19 -11.89 -3.25 2.30
N TRP A 20 -13.10 -2.74 2.53
CA TRP A 20 -14.20 -2.86 1.57
C TRP A 20 -13.94 -1.96 0.36
N SER A 21 -14.32 -2.45 -0.81
CA SER A 21 -14.34 -1.67 -2.04
C SER A 21 -15.39 -0.54 -1.96
N VAL A 22 -15.25 0.47 -2.83
CA VAL A 22 -16.09 1.68 -2.81
C VAL A 22 -17.58 1.34 -3.00
N LYS A 23 -17.89 0.40 -3.90
CA LYS A 23 -19.23 -0.15 -4.19
C LYS A 23 -19.61 -1.31 -3.25
N GLY A 24 -18.71 -1.72 -2.34
CA GLY A 24 -18.92 -2.81 -1.38
C GLY A 24 -19.09 -4.20 -2.03
N GLN A 25 -18.62 -4.38 -3.26
CA GLN A 25 -18.71 -5.66 -3.98
C GLN A 25 -17.48 -6.55 -3.76
N LYS A 26 -16.35 -5.97 -3.35
CA LYS A 26 -15.10 -6.68 -3.11
C LYS A 26 -14.57 -6.36 -1.71
N LEU A 27 -13.86 -7.31 -1.12
CA LEU A 27 -13.19 -7.18 0.16
C LEU A 27 -11.71 -7.51 -0.01
N ALA A 28 -10.84 -6.55 0.28
CA ALA A 28 -9.41 -6.79 0.40
C ALA A 28 -9.06 -7.05 1.86
N PHE A 29 -8.23 -8.03 2.14
CA PHE A 29 -7.71 -8.25 3.49
C PHE A 29 -6.33 -8.91 3.47
N LEU A 30 -5.60 -8.73 4.56
CA LEU A 30 -4.31 -9.38 4.77
C LEU A 30 -4.50 -10.70 5.50
N SER A 31 -3.92 -11.76 4.94
CA SER A 31 -3.76 -13.01 5.66
C SER A 31 -2.28 -13.18 6.03
N ARG A 32 -2.03 -13.42 7.31
CA ARG A 32 -0.71 -13.75 7.82
C ARG A 32 -0.39 -15.20 7.47
N GLU A 33 0.79 -15.42 6.90
CA GLU A 33 1.31 -16.76 6.64
C GLU A 33 1.81 -17.38 7.94
N LYS A 34 1.69 -18.71 8.09
CA LYS A 34 2.14 -19.40 9.30
C LYS A 34 3.66 -19.59 9.26
N THR A 35 4.43 -18.53 9.44
CA THR A 35 5.87 -18.60 9.67
C THR A 35 6.17 -18.62 11.18
N LYS A 36 7.22 -19.35 11.60
CA LYS A 36 7.69 -19.32 13.00
C LYS A 36 8.43 -18.02 13.25
N GLU A 37 7.67 -16.98 13.60
CA GLU A 37 8.21 -15.72 14.10
C GLU A 37 8.83 -15.90 15.49
N LYS A 38 9.75 -15.01 15.85
CA LYS A 38 10.32 -15.01 17.20
C LYS A 38 9.37 -14.31 18.16
N SER A 39 9.11 -14.96 19.28
CA SER A 39 8.31 -14.42 20.36
C SER A 39 9.17 -13.90 21.50
N VAL A 40 8.64 -12.92 22.24
CA VAL A 40 9.11 -12.55 23.56
C VAL A 40 8.11 -13.08 24.59
N TYR A 41 8.61 -13.43 25.77
CA TYR A 41 7.80 -13.90 26.88
C TYR A 41 7.70 -12.81 27.92
N LEU A 42 6.48 -12.46 28.30
CA LEU A 42 6.18 -11.40 29.26
C LEU A 42 5.47 -12.02 30.46
N THR A 43 5.97 -11.73 31.66
CA THR A 43 5.29 -12.13 32.90
C THR A 43 4.16 -11.15 33.18
N SER A 44 2.93 -11.65 33.30
CA SER A 44 1.73 -10.87 33.59
C SER A 44 1.15 -11.25 34.95
N TYR A 45 0.73 -10.24 35.71
CA TYR A 45 0.14 -10.39 37.04
C TYR A 45 -1.33 -9.95 36.98
N TYR A 46 -2.25 -10.87 37.28
CA TYR A 46 -3.69 -10.59 37.28
C TYR A 46 -4.19 -10.47 38.72
N ARG A 47 -5.09 -9.51 38.99
CA ARG A 47 -5.58 -9.20 40.36
C ARG A 47 -6.21 -10.38 41.11
N HIS A 48 -6.65 -11.42 40.42
CA HIS A 48 -7.33 -12.59 41.01
C HIS A 48 -6.53 -13.88 40.90
N GLU A 49 -5.29 -13.82 40.40
CA GLU A 49 -4.41 -14.98 40.27
C GLU A 49 -3.30 -14.94 41.32
N LYS A 50 -3.09 -16.06 42.02
CA LYS A 50 -2.03 -16.18 43.04
C LYS A 50 -0.63 -16.35 42.42
N TYR A 51 -0.57 -16.77 41.16
CA TYR A 51 0.68 -17.01 40.44
C TYR A 51 0.72 -16.17 39.16
N PRO A 52 1.90 -15.67 38.78
CA PRO A 52 2.04 -14.99 37.51
C PRO A 52 1.83 -15.95 36.34
N ILE A 53 1.32 -15.44 35.22
CA ILE A 53 1.27 -16.18 33.96
C ILE A 53 2.29 -15.63 32.98
N VAL A 54 2.81 -16.50 32.13
CA VAL A 54 3.71 -16.12 31.05
C VAL A 54 2.89 -15.95 29.78
N VAL A 55 2.94 -14.76 29.20
CA VAL A 55 2.30 -14.42 27.92
C VAL A 55 3.36 -14.47 26.83
N GLU A 56 3.16 -15.31 25.83
CA GLU A 56 3.96 -15.31 24.61
C GLU A 56 3.44 -14.26 23.63
N LEU A 57 4.30 -13.35 23.20
CA LEU A 57 3.99 -12.30 22.23
C LEU A 57 4.93 -12.39 21.02
N PRO A 58 4.44 -12.66 19.80
CA PRO A 58 5.23 -12.53 18.59
C PRO A 58 5.75 -11.09 18.46
N TYR A 59 7.07 -10.91 18.50
CA TYR A 59 7.70 -9.60 18.49
C TYR A 59 9.08 -9.69 17.82
N PRO A 60 9.15 -9.44 16.49
CA PRO A 60 10.43 -9.37 15.80
C PRO A 60 11.18 -8.12 16.28
N LYS A 61 12.24 -8.31 17.06
CA LYS A 61 13.14 -7.21 17.46
C LYS A 61 13.89 -6.66 16.25
N THR A 62 14.47 -5.48 16.38
CA THR A 62 15.32 -4.88 15.34
C THR A 62 16.37 -5.88 14.86
N HIS A 63 16.55 -5.97 13.54
CA HIS A 63 17.43 -6.94 12.86
C HIS A 63 16.99 -8.41 12.90
N GLU A 64 15.82 -8.75 13.43
CA GLU A 64 15.31 -10.12 13.35
C GLU A 64 15.10 -10.55 11.88
N GLU A 65 15.63 -11.72 11.52
CA GLU A 65 15.54 -12.25 10.14
C GLU A 65 14.18 -12.88 9.87
N ARG A 66 13.55 -13.44 10.92
CA ARG A 66 12.25 -14.09 10.84
C ARG A 66 11.13 -13.09 11.03
N LEU A 67 10.69 -12.49 9.93
CA LEU A 67 9.62 -11.50 9.91
C LEU A 67 8.26 -12.12 9.55
N PRO A 68 7.15 -11.61 10.11
CA PRO A 68 5.80 -12.01 9.71
C PRO A 68 5.59 -11.74 8.22
N THR A 69 5.18 -12.76 7.47
CA THR A 69 4.81 -12.59 6.06
C THR A 69 3.29 -12.51 5.91
N TYR A 70 2.82 -11.59 5.07
CA TYR A 70 1.42 -11.33 4.80
C TYR A 70 1.16 -11.49 3.31
N THR A 71 -0.13 -11.61 3.00
CA THR A 71 -0.60 -11.85 1.64
C THR A 71 -1.85 -11.03 1.46
N ILE A 72 -1.93 -10.27 0.37
CA ILE A 72 -3.18 -9.60 0.01
C ILE A 72 -4.10 -10.64 -0.59
N ASN A 73 -5.31 -10.74 -0.03
CA ASN A 73 -6.38 -11.55 -0.55
C ASN A 73 -7.54 -10.64 -0.94
N LEU A 74 -8.13 -10.95 -2.08
CA LEU A 74 -9.27 -10.25 -2.64
C LEU A 74 -10.43 -11.23 -2.75
N TRP A 75 -11.53 -10.93 -2.06
CA TRP A 75 -12.78 -11.67 -2.13
C TRP A 75 -13.81 -10.88 -2.92
N ASP A 76 -14.51 -11.55 -3.83
CA ASP A 76 -15.62 -10.97 -4.58
C ASP A 76 -16.95 -11.49 -4.04
N LYS A 77 -17.85 -10.56 -3.71
CA LYS A 77 -19.14 -10.85 -3.09
C LYS A 77 -20.11 -11.52 -4.05
N LYS A 78 -20.05 -11.22 -5.36
CA LYS A 78 -20.99 -11.75 -6.35
C LYS A 78 -20.62 -13.17 -6.74
N THR A 79 -19.34 -13.42 -6.99
CA THR A 79 -18.87 -14.75 -7.39
C THR A 79 -18.54 -15.64 -6.20
N HIS A 80 -18.46 -15.07 -4.99
CA HIS A 80 -17.96 -15.73 -3.78
C HIS A 80 -16.52 -16.25 -3.90
N GLU A 81 -15.77 -15.81 -4.90
CA GLU A 81 -14.40 -16.26 -5.14
C GLU A 81 -13.39 -15.48 -4.31
N LEU A 82 -12.56 -16.22 -3.60
CA LEU A 82 -11.37 -15.70 -2.93
C LEU A 82 -10.14 -15.91 -3.82
N LYS A 83 -9.38 -14.84 -4.05
CA LYS A 83 -8.10 -14.90 -4.77
C LYS A 83 -6.99 -14.34 -3.91
N ARG A 84 -5.94 -15.15 -3.72
CA ARG A 84 -4.66 -14.67 -3.21
C ARG A 84 -3.95 -13.94 -4.34
N MET A 85 -3.55 -12.69 -4.10
CA MET A 85 -2.96 -11.86 -5.12
C MET A 85 -1.49 -12.19 -5.33
N ASP A 86 -1.08 -12.32 -6.59
CA ASP A 86 0.32 -12.34 -6.98
C ASP A 86 0.85 -10.91 -7.10
N VAL A 87 1.64 -10.48 -6.11
CA VAL A 87 2.22 -9.13 -6.08
C VAL A 87 3.53 -9.11 -6.84
N GLN A 88 3.52 -8.49 -8.02
CA GLN A 88 4.65 -8.44 -8.95
C GLN A 88 5.51 -7.20 -8.66
N LEU A 89 6.38 -7.29 -7.66
CA LEU A 89 7.41 -6.29 -7.38
C LEU A 89 8.67 -6.62 -8.17
N ARG A 90 9.48 -5.60 -8.51
CA ARG A 90 10.74 -5.78 -9.23
C ARG A 90 11.71 -6.67 -8.45
N ASP A 91 11.87 -6.40 -7.16
CA ASP A 91 12.61 -7.25 -6.25
C ASP A 91 11.64 -8.02 -5.36
N SER A 92 11.19 -9.19 -5.80
CA SER A 92 10.27 -10.02 -5.01
C SER A 92 10.96 -10.80 -3.88
N THR A 93 12.29 -10.76 -3.80
CA THR A 93 13.07 -11.58 -2.84
C THR A 93 13.23 -10.90 -1.48
N ILE A 94 13.10 -9.58 -1.44
CA ILE A 94 13.21 -8.78 -0.22
C ILE A 94 11.85 -8.71 0.50
N PHE A 95 11.88 -8.48 1.81
CA PHE A 95 10.71 -8.16 2.59
C PHE A 95 10.19 -6.74 2.31
N HIS A 96 8.88 -6.60 2.15
CA HIS A 96 8.21 -5.34 1.84
C HIS A 96 7.16 -5.01 2.89
N TYR A 97 7.22 -3.83 3.49
CA TYR A 97 6.14 -3.30 4.32
C TYR A 97 4.99 -2.77 3.45
N LEU A 98 3.75 -3.08 3.81
CA LEU A 98 2.58 -2.46 3.21
C LEU A 98 2.27 -1.14 3.93
N TYR A 99 2.43 -0.02 3.22
CA TYR A 99 2.27 1.33 3.76
C TYR A 99 0.85 1.86 3.62
N GLY A 100 0.19 1.53 2.50
CA GLY A 100 -1.13 2.07 2.21
C GLY A 100 -1.91 1.18 1.26
N VAL A 101 -3.22 1.12 1.47
CA VAL A 101 -4.17 0.43 0.61
C VAL A 101 -5.38 1.32 0.40
N LYS A 102 -5.75 1.55 -0.86
CA LYS A 102 -6.96 2.31 -1.19
C LYS A 102 -7.66 1.68 -2.38
N TRP A 103 -8.98 1.63 -2.30
CA TRP A 103 -9.83 1.26 -3.42
C TRP A 103 -10.11 2.47 -4.30
N ILE A 104 -10.13 2.23 -5.60
CA ILE A 104 -10.61 3.18 -6.61
C ILE A 104 -11.66 2.53 -7.48
N VAL A 105 -12.48 3.38 -8.11
CA VAL A 105 -13.38 3.00 -9.18
C VAL A 105 -12.87 3.67 -10.45
N MET A 106 -12.69 2.88 -11.50
CA MET A 106 -12.25 3.35 -12.81
C MET A 106 -13.05 2.60 -13.87
N ASN A 107 -13.80 3.31 -14.72
CA ASN A 107 -14.65 2.69 -15.76
C ASN A 107 -15.54 1.57 -15.20
N ASP A 108 -16.20 1.87 -14.07
CA ASP A 108 -17.02 0.95 -13.28
C ASP A 108 -16.34 -0.25 -12.63
N GLU A 109 -15.05 -0.49 -12.88
CA GLU A 109 -14.27 -1.53 -12.24
C GLU A 109 -13.66 -1.04 -10.92
N GLU A 110 -13.74 -1.89 -9.90
CA GLU A 110 -13.08 -1.64 -8.61
C GLU A 110 -11.68 -2.26 -8.58
N LEU A 111 -10.69 -1.39 -8.45
CA LEU A 111 -9.26 -1.73 -8.41
C LEU A 111 -8.67 -1.34 -7.05
N LEU A 112 -7.71 -2.12 -6.59
CA LEU A 112 -7.02 -1.88 -5.33
C LEU A 112 -5.64 -1.30 -5.63
N VAL A 113 -5.35 -0.11 -5.11
CA VAL A 113 -3.99 0.45 -5.13
C VAL A 113 -3.31 0.13 -3.82
N ALA A 114 -2.13 -0.49 -3.90
CA ALA A 114 -1.32 -0.86 -2.75
C ALA A 114 0.08 -0.24 -2.88
N THR A 115 0.54 0.38 -1.80
CA THR A 115 1.88 0.99 -1.71
C THR A 115 2.75 0.19 -0.75
N TRP A 116 3.94 -0.13 -1.22
CA TRP A 116 4.91 -0.98 -0.55
C TRP A 116 6.18 -0.19 -0.29
N ALA A 117 6.87 -0.51 0.80
CA ALA A 117 8.23 -0.05 1.06
C ALA A 117 9.12 -1.26 1.31
N ASN A 118 10.37 -1.26 0.86
CA ASN A 118 11.30 -2.32 1.20
C ASN A 118 11.62 -2.33 2.72
N ARG A 119 12.33 -3.38 3.18
CA ARG A 119 12.69 -3.53 4.61
C ARG A 119 13.44 -2.33 5.20
N LEU A 120 14.25 -1.65 4.39
CA LEU A 120 15.00 -0.46 4.81
C LEU A 120 14.17 0.83 4.74
N GLN A 121 12.95 0.76 4.20
CA GLN A 121 12.04 1.89 4.00
C GLN A 121 12.60 2.98 3.07
N THR A 122 13.60 2.65 2.24
CA THR A 122 14.28 3.58 1.32
C THR A 122 13.86 3.41 -0.13
N HIS A 123 13.07 2.38 -0.45
CA HIS A 123 12.52 2.15 -1.78
C HIS A 123 11.03 1.90 -1.64
N ILE A 124 10.21 2.67 -2.35
CA ILE A 124 8.78 2.45 -2.43
C ILE A 124 8.34 1.98 -3.80
N SER A 125 7.32 1.13 -3.81
CA SER A 125 6.73 0.57 -5.01
C SER A 125 5.21 0.70 -4.90
N VAL A 126 4.54 1.09 -5.98
CA VAL A 126 3.07 1.17 -6.03
C VAL A 126 2.56 0.17 -7.04
N THR A 127 1.54 -0.60 -6.65
CA THR A 127 0.92 -1.61 -7.51
C THR A 127 -0.57 -1.39 -7.60
N ILE A 128 -1.16 -1.76 -8.74
CA ILE A 128 -2.61 -1.85 -8.92
C ILE A 128 -2.99 -3.33 -9.01
N CYS A 129 -3.93 -3.75 -8.16
CA CYS A 129 -4.42 -5.10 -8.04
C CYS A 129 -5.86 -5.22 -8.52
N GLY A 130 -6.14 -6.32 -9.22
CA GLY A 130 -7.43 -6.58 -9.85
C GLY A 130 -7.86 -8.01 -9.57
N HIS A 131 -9.04 -8.18 -8.97
CA HIS A 131 -9.56 -9.50 -8.59
C HIS A 131 -9.65 -10.45 -9.79
N THR A 132 -10.19 -10.00 -10.93
CA THR A 132 -10.37 -10.83 -12.14
C THR A 132 -9.05 -11.47 -12.57
N ALA A 133 -7.98 -10.66 -12.60
CA ALA A 133 -6.66 -11.08 -13.02
C ALA A 133 -5.90 -11.90 -11.96
N GLY A 134 -6.16 -11.68 -10.67
CA GLY A 134 -5.43 -12.30 -9.56
C GLY A 134 -4.01 -11.77 -9.36
N ILE A 135 -3.66 -10.65 -9.99
CA ILE A 135 -2.32 -10.05 -9.95
C ILE A 135 -2.37 -8.61 -9.42
N CYS A 136 -1.29 -8.17 -8.78
CA CYS A 136 -0.97 -6.77 -8.55
C CYS A 136 0.21 -6.37 -9.44
N LYS A 137 -0.04 -5.48 -10.40
CA LYS A 137 0.97 -5.02 -11.34
C LYS A 137 1.64 -3.75 -10.82
N LEU A 138 2.97 -3.71 -10.86
CA LEU A 138 3.77 -2.54 -10.54
C LEU A 138 3.54 -1.40 -11.54
N ILE A 139 3.30 -0.20 -11.02
CA ILE A 139 3.06 1.01 -11.81
C ILE A 139 4.03 2.16 -11.50
N PHE A 140 4.66 2.15 -10.33
CA PHE A 140 5.60 3.18 -9.91
C PHE A 140 6.62 2.61 -8.93
N GLU A 141 7.85 3.10 -9.02
CA GLU A 141 8.93 2.82 -8.07
C GLU A 141 9.72 4.10 -7.82
N HIS A 142 10.15 4.32 -6.58
CA HIS A 142 11.02 5.43 -6.22
C HIS A 142 12.02 5.03 -5.15
N GLN A 143 13.30 5.27 -5.44
CA GLN A 143 14.37 5.13 -4.48
C GLN A 143 14.68 6.49 -3.84
N TYR A 144 14.58 6.54 -2.52
CA TYR A 144 14.89 7.73 -1.74
C TYR A 144 16.40 8.01 -1.74
N PRO A 145 16.81 9.30 -1.75
CA PRO A 145 18.19 9.71 -1.55
C PRO A 145 18.79 9.18 -0.25
N SER A 146 20.12 9.18 -0.17
CA SER A 146 20.85 8.70 1.00
C SER A 146 20.36 9.34 2.30
N LYS A 147 20.21 8.54 3.36
CA LYS A 147 19.76 8.95 4.71
C LYS A 147 18.31 9.44 4.79
N THR A 148 17.49 9.23 3.76
CA THR A 148 16.05 9.51 3.80
C THR A 148 15.24 8.21 3.66
N TRP A 149 14.00 8.20 4.14
CA TRP A 149 13.10 7.05 4.12
C TRP A 149 11.67 7.51 3.89
N ALA A 150 10.82 6.59 3.46
CA ALA A 150 9.40 6.83 3.25
C ALA A 150 8.61 6.79 4.56
N GLU A 151 7.64 7.70 4.75
CA GLU A 151 6.68 7.62 5.86
C GLU A 151 5.32 7.06 5.38
N PRO A 152 4.71 6.10 6.10
CA PRO A 152 3.41 5.54 5.69
C PRO A 152 2.28 6.57 5.53
N SER A 153 2.33 7.69 6.27
CA SER A 153 1.33 8.76 6.17
C SER A 153 1.28 9.43 4.80
N ASP A 154 2.40 9.44 4.07
CA ASP A 154 2.54 10.18 2.81
C ASP A 154 1.68 9.57 1.69
N PHE A 155 1.30 8.30 1.85
CA PHE A 155 0.57 7.52 0.86
C PHE A 155 -0.92 7.35 1.21
N ALA A 156 -1.44 8.14 2.16
CA ALA A 156 -2.85 8.09 2.55
C ALA A 156 -3.78 8.79 1.53
N SER A 157 -3.25 9.78 0.81
CA SER A 157 -4.03 10.60 -0.12
C SER A 157 -3.98 10.07 -1.55
N LEU A 158 -5.15 9.71 -2.07
CA LEU A 158 -5.32 9.15 -3.41
C LEU A 158 -6.76 9.34 -3.87
N LEU A 159 -6.94 9.71 -5.13
CA LEU A 159 -8.22 9.93 -5.77
C LEU A 159 -8.24 9.22 -7.13
N GLY A 160 -9.26 8.42 -7.38
CA GLY A 160 -9.46 7.76 -8.67
C GLY A 160 -10.54 8.47 -9.47
N THR A 161 -10.30 8.61 -10.78
CA THR A 161 -11.29 9.02 -11.79
C THR A 161 -11.36 7.92 -12.87
N ASP A 162 -12.29 8.05 -13.82
CA ASP A 162 -12.45 7.09 -14.90
C ASP A 162 -11.22 6.96 -15.82
N ASP A 163 -10.43 8.03 -15.91
CA ASP A 163 -9.32 8.13 -16.87
C ASP A 163 -7.94 8.16 -16.18
N ALA A 164 -7.89 8.56 -14.90
CA ALA A 164 -6.64 8.77 -14.18
C ALA A 164 -6.75 8.51 -12.67
N ILE A 165 -5.62 8.16 -12.08
CA ILE A 165 -5.41 8.15 -10.63
C ILE A 165 -4.54 9.35 -10.26
N TYR A 166 -5.00 10.12 -9.29
CA TYR A 166 -4.25 11.18 -8.65
C TYR A 166 -3.76 10.68 -7.29
N MET A 167 -2.47 10.71 -7.05
CA MET A 167 -1.91 10.33 -5.76
C MET A 167 -0.66 11.13 -5.46
N LEU A 168 -0.35 11.23 -4.18
CA LEU A 168 0.88 11.85 -3.74
C LEU A 168 2.03 10.85 -3.91
N LEU A 169 3.05 11.22 -4.67
CA LEU A 169 4.26 10.43 -4.92
C LEU A 169 5.53 11.25 -4.75
N PRO A 170 6.60 10.63 -4.23
CA PRO A 170 7.87 11.31 -4.04
C PRO A 170 8.56 11.53 -5.38
N ARG A 171 9.24 12.66 -5.50
CA ARG A 171 10.11 12.98 -6.64
C ARG A 171 11.43 13.52 -6.14
N ALA A 172 12.52 12.92 -6.60
CA ALA A 172 13.86 13.44 -6.33
C ALA A 172 14.07 14.80 -7.03
N THR A 173 14.65 15.74 -6.30
CA THR A 173 14.99 17.08 -6.78
C THR A 173 16.50 17.30 -6.77
N ALA A 174 16.96 18.32 -7.49
CA ALA A 174 18.39 18.61 -7.65
C ALA A 174 19.11 19.02 -6.35
N ASP A 175 18.35 19.42 -5.32
CA ASP A 175 18.86 19.71 -3.97
C ASP A 175 19.20 18.46 -3.15
N GLY A 176 18.96 17.26 -3.72
CA GLY A 176 19.25 15.99 -3.06
C GLY A 176 18.13 15.47 -2.16
N ASN A 177 16.98 16.15 -2.11
CA ASN A 177 15.80 15.72 -1.35
C ASN A 177 14.78 15.01 -2.25
N SER A 178 13.76 14.40 -1.64
CA SER A 178 12.56 13.95 -2.34
C SER A 178 11.35 14.63 -1.72
N TYR A 179 10.59 15.34 -2.55
CA TYR A 179 9.38 16.02 -2.12
C TYR A 179 8.15 15.28 -2.64
N GLN A 180 7.10 15.30 -1.84
CA GLN A 180 5.83 14.70 -2.13
C GLN A 180 5.01 15.60 -3.07
N HIS A 181 4.68 15.08 -4.24
CA HIS A 181 3.99 15.84 -5.27
C HIS A 181 2.80 15.07 -5.84
N ILE A 182 1.90 15.81 -6.48
CA ILE A 182 0.73 15.21 -7.09
C ILE A 182 1.17 14.55 -8.40
N ALA A 183 1.07 13.22 -8.43
CA ALA A 183 1.21 12.44 -9.64
C ALA A 183 -0.16 12.12 -10.24
N LYS A 184 -0.30 12.37 -11.54
CA LYS A 184 -1.40 11.92 -12.39
C LYS A 184 -0.95 10.69 -13.16
N LEU A 185 -1.56 9.55 -12.87
CA LEU A 185 -1.33 8.28 -13.53
C LEU A 185 -2.50 7.98 -14.46
N MET A 186 -2.28 8.10 -15.77
CA MET A 186 -3.25 7.73 -16.79
C MET A 186 -3.09 6.25 -17.12
N ILE A 187 -4.18 5.51 -16.98
CA ILE A 187 -4.19 4.06 -17.19
C ILE A 187 -4.75 3.76 -18.56
N GLN A 188 -3.93 3.16 -19.44
CA GLN A 188 -4.42 2.60 -20.68
C GLN A 188 -4.66 1.10 -20.48
N MET A 189 -5.93 0.71 -20.45
CA MET A 189 -6.34 -0.70 -20.54
C MET A 189 -6.66 -1.03 -21.99
N GLU A 190 -5.92 -1.96 -22.60
CA GLU A 190 -6.38 -2.56 -23.86
C GLU A 190 -7.66 -3.35 -23.58
N SER A 191 -8.72 -3.04 -24.35
CA SER A 191 -10.06 -3.63 -24.58
C SER A 191 -10.60 -4.83 -23.76
N SER A 192 -9.77 -5.62 -23.09
CA SER A 192 -10.15 -6.46 -21.97
C SER A 192 -10.15 -5.64 -20.67
N ARG A 193 -11.29 -5.58 -19.98
CA ARG A 193 -11.49 -4.92 -18.66
C ARG A 193 -10.72 -5.64 -17.53
N SER A 194 -9.41 -5.74 -17.67
CA SER A 194 -8.55 -6.58 -16.83
C SER A 194 -7.15 -5.99 -16.75
N ILE A 195 -6.59 -5.96 -15.54
CA ILE A 195 -5.20 -5.57 -15.28
C ILE A 195 -4.18 -6.39 -16.09
N LYS A 196 -4.54 -7.58 -16.59
CA LYS A 196 -3.66 -8.35 -17.49
C LYS A 196 -3.29 -7.58 -18.77
N GLY A 197 -4.17 -6.70 -19.25
CA GLY A 197 -3.93 -5.82 -20.40
C GLY A 197 -3.46 -4.41 -20.04
N LEU A 198 -3.09 -4.15 -18.78
CA LEU A 198 -2.47 -2.88 -18.38
C LEU A 198 -1.07 -2.83 -18.97
N ASN A 199 -0.89 -2.35 -20.20
CA ASN A 199 0.44 -2.35 -20.84
C ASN A 199 1.37 -1.32 -20.19
N TRP A 200 0.86 -0.13 -19.90
CA TRP A 200 1.61 0.97 -19.30
C TRP A 200 0.66 1.99 -18.64
N ALA A 201 1.13 2.65 -17.58
CA ALA A 201 0.50 3.84 -17.02
C ALA A 201 1.38 5.04 -17.38
N ASN A 202 0.82 6.05 -18.06
CA ASN A 202 1.54 7.30 -18.28
C ASN A 202 1.49 8.11 -17.00
N MET A 203 2.64 8.45 -16.44
CA MET A 203 2.71 9.22 -15.20
C MET A 203 3.30 10.60 -15.48
N SER A 204 2.66 11.62 -14.92
CA SER A 204 3.15 13.00 -14.92
C SER A 204 2.95 13.63 -13.54
N PHE A 205 3.84 14.52 -13.14
CA PHE A 205 3.69 15.32 -11.94
C PHE A 205 3.01 16.65 -12.28
N LEU A 206 1.98 17.03 -11.52
CA LEU A 206 1.22 18.27 -11.73
C LEU A 206 1.80 19.45 -10.94
N SER A 207 2.48 19.17 -9.83
CA SER A 207 3.18 20.16 -9.01
C SER A 207 4.69 19.96 -9.10
N LEU A 208 5.42 21.07 -9.13
CA LEU A 208 6.88 21.08 -9.14
C LEU A 208 7.39 22.13 -8.13
N GLY A 209 8.41 21.77 -7.37
CA GLY A 209 9.11 22.69 -6.49
C GLY A 209 9.76 21.98 -5.31
N ASN A 210 10.36 22.76 -4.41
CA ASN A 210 11.01 22.23 -3.21
C ASN A 210 10.02 22.33 -2.04
N PHE A 211 8.91 21.59 -2.13
CA PHE A 211 7.87 21.56 -1.11
C PHE A 211 7.02 20.30 -1.19
N ASP A 212 6.52 19.87 -0.05
CA ASP A 212 5.58 18.76 0.03
C ASP A 212 4.15 19.23 -0.16
N VAL A 213 3.37 18.44 -0.91
CA VAL A 213 1.92 18.47 -0.85
C VAL A 213 1.51 17.42 0.17
N VAL A 214 0.72 17.81 1.16
CA VAL A 214 0.39 16.96 2.32
C VAL A 214 -0.91 16.19 2.08
N ASN A 215 -1.87 16.76 1.35
CA ASN A 215 -3.14 16.08 1.07
C ASN A 215 -3.82 16.59 -0.21
N ILE A 216 -4.43 15.66 -0.95
CA ILE A 216 -5.41 15.93 -2.00
C ILE A 216 -6.80 15.93 -1.35
N GLU A 217 -7.49 17.06 -1.39
CA GLU A 217 -8.81 17.21 -0.75
C GLU A 217 -9.94 16.86 -1.72
N SER A 218 -9.89 17.39 -2.94
CA SER A 218 -10.92 17.16 -3.96
C SER A 218 -10.39 17.42 -5.35
N TYR A 219 -11.05 16.82 -6.35
CA TYR A 219 -10.84 17.08 -7.76
C TYR A 219 -12.20 17.32 -8.42
N ASP A 220 -12.33 18.45 -9.11
CA ASP A 220 -13.50 18.79 -9.91
C ASP A 220 -13.19 18.56 -11.39
N LYS A 221 -13.88 17.58 -11.99
CA LYS A 221 -13.74 17.23 -13.41
C LYS A 221 -14.29 18.30 -14.35
N GLY A 222 -15.29 19.08 -13.91
CA GLY A 222 -15.94 20.08 -14.76
C GLY A 222 -15.06 21.31 -15.01
N THR A 223 -14.29 21.69 -14.00
CA THR A 223 -13.37 22.85 -14.05
C THR A 223 -11.91 22.46 -14.18
N ASP A 224 -11.60 21.15 -14.22
CA ASP A 224 -10.26 20.57 -14.17
C ASP A 224 -9.39 21.16 -13.03
N THR A 225 -10.01 21.37 -11.87
CA THR A 225 -9.39 22.02 -10.71
C THR A 225 -9.21 21.02 -9.58
N MET A 226 -8.03 21.04 -8.95
CA MET A 226 -7.71 20.17 -7.82
C MET A 226 -7.36 20.99 -6.58
N CYS A 227 -8.06 20.72 -5.48
CA CYS A 227 -7.82 21.36 -4.19
C CYS A 227 -6.85 20.51 -3.37
N VAL A 228 -5.78 21.14 -2.89
CA VAL A 228 -4.73 20.47 -2.14
C VAL A 228 -4.31 21.30 -0.93
N ASN A 229 -3.80 20.62 0.08
CA ASN A 229 -3.20 21.23 1.24
C ASN A 229 -1.67 21.06 1.18
N ARG A 230 -0.95 22.13 1.51
CA ARG A 230 0.51 22.22 1.48
C ARG A 230 1.04 22.37 2.90
#